data_AF-A0A2T8IG86-F1
#
_entry.id   AF-A0A2T8IG86-F1
#
_cell.length_a   1.000
_cell.length_b   1.000
_cell.length_c   1.000
_cell.angle_alpha   90.00
_cell.angle_beta   90.00
_cell.angle_gamma   90.00
#
_symmetry.space_group_name_H-M   'P 1'
#
loop_
_entity.id
_entity.type
_entity.pdbx_description
1 polymer ?
#
loop_
_entity_poly.entity_id
_entity_poly.type
_entity_poly.pdbx_seq_one_letter_code
_entity_poly.pdbx_strand_id
1 'polypeptide(L)'
;MEGGGESPNGVVLDPVRYAGGEGFYNRNPSSTTSCEGPCLRSYHGTRVAGHPSGCRSLGFTTAEVQAMRHFLCWSCTNRQHRCAVCGARGSSSELNAQVFRCDHDTCGRFCHPMCISTQLHPGDPAEAARCRIRVAIGRPFWCRGPHRPRPLVFHD
;
A
#
# COMPACT_ATOMS: atom_id res chain seq x y z
N MET A 1 -25.25 -9.80 2.10
CA MET A 1 -24.56 -8.49 1.97
C MET A 1 -23.19 -8.76 1.35
N GLU A 2 -23.14 -8.80 0.02
CA GLU A 2 -21.94 -9.17 -0.71
C GLU A 2 -21.05 -7.93 -0.85
N GLY A 3 -20.01 -7.86 -0.03
CA GLY A 3 -18.98 -6.82 -0.14
C GLY A 3 -18.20 -7.03 -1.43
N GLY A 4 -18.53 -6.25 -2.46
CA GLY A 4 -17.84 -6.19 -3.75
C GLY A 4 -16.35 -5.94 -3.56
N GLY A 5 -15.58 -7.02 -3.49
CA GLY A 5 -14.13 -6.97 -3.38
C GLY A 5 -13.52 -6.89 -4.76
N GLU A 6 -13.13 -5.68 -5.16
CA GLU A 6 -12.45 -5.33 -6.42
C GLU A 6 -11.32 -6.33 -6.76
N SER A 7 -11.25 -6.71 -8.04
CA SER A 7 -10.29 -7.66 -8.62
C SER A 7 -8.83 -7.25 -8.37
N PRO A 8 -7.93 -8.18 -8.03
CA PRO A 8 -6.61 -7.86 -7.46
C PRO A 8 -5.53 -7.60 -8.52
N ASN A 9 -5.89 -7.43 -9.79
CA ASN A 9 -4.91 -7.37 -10.86
C ASN A 9 -4.10 -6.06 -10.76
N GLY A 10 -2.99 -6.12 -10.05
CA GLY A 10 -1.90 -5.16 -10.20
C GLY A 10 -1.26 -5.33 -11.57
N VAL A 11 -0.59 -4.28 -12.05
CA VAL A 11 0.02 -4.29 -13.37
C VAL A 11 1.51 -4.64 -13.21
N VAL A 12 1.97 -5.64 -13.95
CA VAL A 12 3.40 -5.92 -14.14
C VAL A 12 3.90 -4.92 -15.17
N LEU A 13 4.79 -4.02 -14.77
CA LEU A 13 5.30 -2.98 -15.67
C LEU A 13 6.46 -3.45 -16.55
N ASP A 14 7.09 -4.58 -16.22
CA ASP A 14 8.19 -5.11 -17.01
C ASP A 14 8.21 -6.65 -17.03
N PRO A 15 7.67 -7.28 -18.08
CA PRO A 15 7.85 -8.69 -18.33
C PRO A 15 9.08 -8.87 -19.23
N VAL A 16 10.29 -8.73 -18.70
CA VAL A 16 11.46 -9.18 -19.48
C VAL A 16 11.36 -10.68 -19.63
N ARG A 17 10.94 -11.13 -20.82
CA ARG A 17 10.98 -12.53 -21.25
C ARG A 17 12.44 -12.96 -21.29
N TYR A 18 12.94 -13.54 -20.20
CA TYR A 18 14.18 -14.31 -20.25
C TYR A 18 13.84 -15.75 -20.62
N ALA A 19 14.05 -16.06 -21.90
CA ALA A 19 14.29 -17.42 -22.34
C ALA A 19 15.68 -17.85 -21.83
N GLY A 20 15.72 -18.99 -21.13
CA GLY A 20 16.95 -19.75 -20.88
C GLY A 20 17.61 -19.52 -19.52
N GLY A 21 17.85 -20.63 -18.82
CA GLY A 21 18.80 -20.69 -17.72
C GLY A 21 18.25 -21.37 -16.48
N GLU A 22 18.49 -22.67 -16.37
CA GLU A 22 18.26 -23.44 -15.14
C GLU A 22 19.00 -22.79 -13.97
N GLY A 23 18.28 -22.53 -12.89
CA GLY A 23 18.82 -21.96 -11.66
C GLY A 23 18.04 -22.48 -10.48
N PHE A 24 18.52 -23.59 -9.92
CA PHE A 24 18.08 -24.09 -8.63
C PHE A 24 18.44 -23.07 -7.54
N TYR A 25 17.46 -22.31 -7.06
CA TYR A 25 17.50 -21.76 -5.71
C TYR A 25 16.27 -22.24 -4.96
N ASN A 26 16.52 -23.20 -4.07
CA ASN A 26 15.65 -23.56 -2.98
C ASN A 26 15.29 -22.30 -2.17
N ARG A 27 14.08 -21.81 -2.37
CA ARG A 27 13.32 -21.16 -1.32
C ARG A 27 11.86 -21.52 -1.56
N ASN A 28 11.31 -22.32 -0.66
CA ASN A 28 9.87 -22.43 -0.54
C ASN A 28 9.40 -21.52 0.62
N PRO A 29 9.14 -20.21 0.38
CA PRO A 29 8.36 -19.37 1.27
C PRO A 29 7.07 -18.93 0.56
N SER A 30 6.02 -18.65 1.30
CA SER A 30 4.86 -17.91 0.80
C SER A 30 5.35 -16.67 0.03
N SER A 31 5.30 -16.69 -1.31
CA SER A 31 5.94 -15.66 -2.15
C SER A 31 5.18 -14.35 -2.04
N THR A 32 5.62 -13.49 -1.12
CA THR A 32 5.04 -12.17 -0.94
C THR A 32 5.70 -11.18 -1.89
N THR A 33 4.91 -10.53 -2.74
CA THR A 33 5.32 -9.46 -3.65
C THR A 33 5.01 -8.10 -3.01
N SER A 34 5.97 -7.19 -2.96
CA SER A 34 5.80 -5.85 -2.40
C SER A 34 5.47 -4.84 -3.48
N CYS A 35 4.50 -3.97 -3.24
CA CYS A 35 4.18 -2.86 -4.13
C CYS A 35 5.24 -1.77 -4.00
N GLU A 36 5.83 -1.37 -5.12
CA GLU A 36 6.84 -0.30 -5.19
C GLU A 36 6.24 1.11 -5.15
N GLY A 37 4.91 1.20 -5.26
CA GLY A 37 4.19 2.44 -5.06
C GLY A 37 4.20 2.92 -3.59
N PRO A 38 3.69 4.13 -3.33
CA PRO A 38 3.74 4.79 -2.02
C PRO A 38 2.96 4.07 -0.91
N CYS A 39 2.18 3.03 -1.23
CA CYS A 39 1.40 2.31 -0.23
C CYS A 39 2.22 1.36 0.66
N LEU A 40 3.43 0.98 0.23
CA LEU A 40 4.34 0.06 0.97
C LEU A 40 3.68 -1.27 1.38
N ARG A 41 2.61 -1.68 0.68
CA ARG A 41 1.87 -2.91 0.98
C ARG A 41 2.52 -4.11 0.31
N SER A 42 2.53 -5.22 1.03
CA SER A 42 2.97 -6.52 0.54
C SER A 42 1.77 -7.45 0.35
N TYR A 43 1.84 -8.33 -0.65
CA TYR A 43 0.74 -9.16 -1.11
C TYR A 43 1.22 -10.59 -1.34
N HIS A 44 0.37 -11.59 -1.09
CA HIS A 44 0.67 -12.95 -1.54
C HIS A 44 0.56 -13.00 -3.07
N GLY A 45 1.65 -13.33 -3.76
CA GLY A 45 1.69 -13.40 -5.21
C GLY A 45 0.78 -14.52 -5.74
N THR A 46 0.89 -15.72 -5.15
CA THR A 46 0.16 -16.91 -5.61
C THR A 46 -1.05 -17.26 -4.72
N ARG A 47 -2.05 -17.93 -5.32
CA ARG A 47 -3.24 -18.43 -4.58
C ARG A 47 -2.86 -19.41 -3.48
N VAL A 48 -1.88 -20.26 -3.74
CA VAL A 48 -1.38 -21.26 -2.78
C VAL A 48 -0.77 -20.58 -1.56
N ALA A 49 -0.03 -19.48 -1.75
CA ALA A 49 0.60 -18.74 -0.65
C ALA A 49 -0.40 -17.97 0.23
N GLY A 50 -1.56 -17.57 -0.31
CA GLY A 50 -2.60 -16.85 0.43
C GLY A 50 -3.60 -17.76 1.16
N HIS A 51 -3.72 -19.02 0.74
CA HIS A 51 -4.71 -19.96 1.30
C HIS A 51 -4.55 -20.25 2.80
N PRO A 52 -3.33 -20.49 3.34
CA PRO A 52 -3.14 -20.82 4.76
C PRO A 52 -3.53 -19.67 5.70
N SER A 53 -3.44 -18.43 5.24
CA SER A 53 -3.75 -17.22 6.02
C SER A 53 -5.16 -16.67 5.76
N GLY A 54 -5.92 -17.26 4.84
CA GLY A 54 -7.21 -16.71 4.37
C GLY A 54 -7.08 -15.38 3.63
N CYS A 55 -5.86 -14.95 3.32
CA CYS A 55 -5.59 -13.69 2.63
C CYS A 55 -5.87 -13.82 1.13
N ARG A 56 -6.54 -12.80 0.57
CA ARG A 56 -6.66 -12.69 -0.89
C ARG A 56 -5.28 -12.52 -1.52
N SER A 57 -4.91 -13.43 -2.42
CA SER A 57 -3.69 -13.37 -3.23
C SER A 57 -3.90 -12.52 -4.50
N LEU A 58 -2.79 -12.11 -5.13
CA LEU A 58 -2.80 -11.47 -6.45
C LEU A 58 -3.20 -12.42 -7.58
N GLY A 59 -3.02 -13.73 -7.38
CA GLY A 59 -3.47 -14.75 -8.33
C GLY A 59 -2.45 -15.11 -9.40
N PHE A 60 -1.22 -14.59 -9.30
CA PHE A 60 -0.13 -14.95 -10.18
C PHE A 60 0.33 -16.39 -9.96
N THR A 61 0.94 -16.95 -10.98
CA THR A 61 1.71 -18.20 -10.90
C THR A 61 3.07 -17.96 -10.24
N THR A 62 3.71 -19.01 -9.74
CA THR A 62 5.06 -18.89 -9.16
C THR A 62 6.07 -18.35 -10.19
N ALA A 63 5.98 -18.79 -11.45
CA ALA A 63 6.86 -18.35 -12.52
C ALA A 63 6.67 -16.85 -12.84
N GLU A 64 5.43 -16.35 -12.87
CA GLU A 64 5.16 -14.92 -13.01
C GLU A 64 5.73 -14.13 -11.83
N VAL A 65 5.56 -14.62 -10.59
CA VAL A 65 6.14 -13.96 -9.41
C VAL A 65 7.66 -13.91 -9.45
N GLN A 66 8.32 -14.96 -9.95
CA GLN A 66 9.77 -14.99 -10.12
C GLN A 66 10.25 -14.09 -11.26
N ALA A 67 9.46 -13.94 -12.32
CA ALA A 67 9.79 -13.08 -13.46
C ALA A 67 9.46 -11.60 -13.21
N MET A 68 8.59 -11.29 -12.23
CA MET A 68 8.20 -9.92 -11.89
C MET A 68 9.38 -9.13 -11.34
N ARG A 69 9.87 -8.17 -12.13
CA ARG A 69 10.88 -7.20 -11.69
C ARG A 69 10.27 -6.03 -10.92
N HIS A 70 9.13 -5.55 -11.38
CA HIS A 70 8.43 -4.40 -10.83
C HIS A 70 6.95 -4.69 -10.63
N PHE A 71 6.42 -4.36 -9.45
CA PHE A 71 5.01 -4.54 -9.12
C PHE A 71 4.37 -3.27 -8.55
N LEU A 72 3.29 -2.83 -9.21
CA LEU A 72 2.37 -1.82 -8.68
C LEU A 72 1.00 -2.44 -8.44
N CYS A 73 0.47 -2.26 -7.22
CA CYS A 73 -0.88 -2.69 -6.92
C CYS A 73 -1.91 -1.79 -7.61
N TRP A 74 -3.11 -2.33 -7.85
CA TRP A 74 -4.19 -1.62 -8.52
C TRP A 74 -4.49 -0.23 -7.92
N SER A 75 -4.40 -0.09 -6.59
CA SER A 75 -4.61 1.18 -5.91
C SER A 75 -3.54 2.23 -6.25
N CYS A 76 -2.27 1.83 -6.32
CA CYS A 76 -1.19 2.72 -6.73
C CYS A 76 -1.26 3.05 -8.22
N THR A 77 -1.52 2.05 -9.08
CA THR A 77 -1.67 2.26 -10.53
C THR A 77 -2.77 3.25 -10.85
N ASN A 78 -3.93 3.12 -10.19
CA ASN A 78 -5.08 4.00 -10.42
C ASN A 78 -5.07 5.26 -9.54
N ARG A 79 -4.05 5.45 -8.70
CA ARG A 79 -3.97 6.53 -7.69
C ARG A 79 -5.25 6.62 -6.84
N GLN A 80 -5.84 5.47 -6.51
CA GLN A 80 -7.06 5.37 -5.71
C GLN A 80 -6.73 4.57 -4.45
N HIS A 81 -6.67 5.24 -3.31
CA HIS A 81 -6.23 4.64 -2.05
C HIS A 81 -7.35 4.65 -1.01
N ARG A 82 -7.34 3.63 -0.14
CA ARG A 82 -8.30 3.52 0.95
C ARG A 82 -7.82 4.33 2.15
N CYS A 83 -8.70 5.13 2.72
CA CYS A 83 -8.43 5.82 3.97
C CYS A 83 -8.29 4.82 5.12
N ALA A 84 -7.18 4.92 5.86
CA ALA A 84 -6.89 4.03 6.99
C ALA A 84 -7.80 4.23 8.21
N VAL A 85 -8.57 5.33 8.25
CA VAL A 85 -9.48 5.66 9.36
C VAL A 85 -10.90 5.19 9.05
N CYS A 86 -11.50 5.66 7.96
CA CYS A 86 -12.90 5.34 7.63
C CYS A 86 -13.07 4.19 6.64
N GLY A 87 -11.99 3.71 6.01
CA GLY A 87 -12.07 2.64 5.02
C GLY A 87 -12.67 3.05 3.66
N ALA A 88 -13.09 4.29 3.45
CA ALA A 88 -13.55 4.76 2.13
C ALA A 88 -12.38 4.99 1.16
N ARG A 89 -12.64 4.86 -0.16
CA ARG A 89 -11.65 5.13 -1.21
C ARG A 89 -11.62 6.62 -1.53
N GLY A 90 -10.44 7.14 -1.84
CA GLY A 90 -10.28 8.48 -2.39
C GLY A 90 -9.08 8.55 -3.34
N SER A 91 -9.11 9.56 -4.21
CA SER A 91 -8.01 9.81 -5.13
C SER A 91 -6.79 10.34 -4.38
N SER A 92 -5.61 9.88 -4.77
CA SER A 92 -4.31 10.42 -4.33
C SER A 92 -3.55 11.07 -5.50
N SER A 93 -4.24 11.40 -6.58
CA SER A 93 -3.68 12.17 -7.69
C SER A 93 -3.39 13.61 -7.27
N GLU A 94 -2.35 14.22 -7.82
CA GLU A 94 -1.95 15.60 -7.50
C GLU A 94 -3.02 16.64 -7.90
N LEU A 95 -3.82 16.35 -8.93
CA LEU A 95 -4.83 17.29 -9.44
C LEU A 95 -6.12 17.32 -8.60
N ASN A 96 -6.48 16.20 -7.95
CA ASN A 96 -7.76 16.06 -7.24
C ASN A 96 -7.61 15.14 -6.01
N ALA A 97 -6.56 15.37 -5.23
CA ALA A 97 -6.26 14.60 -4.03
C ALA A 97 -7.38 14.70 -2.99
N GLN A 98 -7.97 13.56 -2.65
CA GLN A 98 -8.93 13.38 -1.57
C GLN A 98 -8.29 12.69 -0.36
N VAL A 99 -7.28 11.85 -0.60
CA VAL A 99 -6.50 11.19 0.44
C VAL A 99 -5.02 11.54 0.32
N PHE A 100 -4.38 11.69 1.47
CA PHE A 100 -2.99 12.10 1.59
C PHE A 100 -2.21 11.04 2.34
N ARG A 101 -0.95 10.81 1.94
CA ARG A 101 -0.08 9.82 2.56
C ARG A 101 0.44 10.34 3.89
N CYS A 102 0.50 9.47 4.89
CA CYS A 102 1.30 9.70 6.09
C CYS A 102 2.76 9.93 5.69
N ASP A 103 3.36 10.96 6.25
CA ASP A 103 4.72 11.39 5.94
C ASP A 103 5.79 10.47 6.56
N HIS A 104 5.42 9.63 7.53
CA HIS A 104 6.34 8.67 8.12
C HIS A 104 6.79 7.61 7.10
N ASP A 105 8.11 7.51 6.88
CA ASP A 105 8.77 6.70 5.82
C ASP A 105 8.29 5.26 5.73
N THR A 106 7.97 4.63 6.87
CA THR A 106 7.57 3.21 6.95
C THR A 106 6.05 2.99 7.04
N CYS A 107 5.22 4.03 6.86
CA CYS A 107 3.78 3.92 7.11
C CYS A 107 2.97 3.46 5.90
N GLY A 108 3.15 4.12 4.75
CA GLY A 108 2.38 3.87 3.51
C GLY A 108 0.87 4.07 3.59
N ARG A 109 0.33 4.60 4.71
CA ARG A 109 -1.12 4.78 4.91
C ARG A 109 -1.60 6.07 4.29
N PHE A 110 -2.80 6.03 3.73
CA PHE A 110 -3.50 7.18 3.19
C PHE A 110 -4.67 7.56 4.09
N CYS A 111 -4.93 8.86 4.27
CA CYS A 111 -6.04 9.36 5.06
C CYS A 111 -6.75 10.53 4.39
N HIS A 112 -8.08 10.61 4.53
CA HIS A 112 -8.80 11.85 4.22
C HIS A 112 -8.40 12.93 5.23
N PRO A 113 -8.28 14.21 4.82
CA PRO A 113 -7.96 15.32 5.71
C PRO A 113 -8.89 15.40 6.92
N MET A 114 -10.19 15.23 6.70
CA MET A 114 -11.20 15.24 7.77
C MET A 114 -11.02 14.08 8.76
N CYS A 115 -10.80 12.86 8.24
CA CYS A 115 -10.69 11.70 9.10
C CYS A 115 -9.43 11.75 9.97
N ILE A 116 -8.31 12.20 9.39
CA ILE A 116 -7.07 12.30 10.16
C ILE A 116 -7.11 13.44 11.17
N SER A 117 -7.71 14.58 10.83
CA SER A 117 -7.79 15.71 11.76
C SER A 117 -8.62 15.37 12.99
N THR A 118 -9.77 14.71 12.81
CA THR A 118 -10.62 14.24 13.92
C THR A 118 -9.91 13.19 14.77
N GLN A 119 -9.14 12.30 14.15
CA GLN A 119 -8.35 11.31 14.89
C GLN A 119 -7.21 11.95 15.69
N LEU A 120 -6.55 12.98 15.15
CA LEU A 120 -5.44 13.67 15.79
C LEU A 120 -5.90 14.61 16.91
N HIS A 121 -7.06 15.24 16.75
CA HIS A 121 -7.57 16.27 17.66
C HIS A 121 -9.05 16.03 18.05
N PRO A 122 -9.38 14.89 18.69
CA PRO A 122 -10.78 14.51 18.97
C PRO A 122 -11.50 15.43 19.97
N GLY A 123 -10.77 16.19 20.79
CA GLY A 123 -11.31 17.11 21.79
C GLY A 123 -11.08 18.60 21.48
N ASP A 124 -10.49 18.92 20.32
CA ASP A 124 -10.21 20.29 19.92
C ASP A 124 -10.68 20.52 18.47
N PRO A 125 -11.96 20.94 18.30
CA PRO A 125 -12.53 21.19 16.98
C PRO A 125 -11.79 22.28 16.19
N ALA A 126 -11.23 23.28 16.89
CA ALA A 126 -10.50 24.37 16.26
C ALA A 126 -9.16 23.88 15.70
N GLU A 127 -8.42 23.07 16.45
CA GLU A 127 -7.18 22.46 15.94
C GLU A 127 -7.47 21.39 14.89
N ALA A 128 -8.55 20.62 15.02
CA ALA A 128 -8.98 19.69 13.97
C ALA A 128 -9.25 20.43 12.65
N ALA A 129 -9.94 21.58 12.69
CA ALA A 129 -10.17 22.40 11.50
C ALA A 129 -8.86 22.92 10.88
N ARG A 130 -7.93 23.43 11.70
CA ARG A 130 -6.60 23.87 11.24
C ARG A 130 -5.79 22.74 10.64
N CYS A 131 -5.76 21.58 11.30
CA CYS A 131 -5.11 20.36 10.81
C CYS A 131 -5.69 19.93 9.46
N ARG A 132 -7.02 19.89 9.33
CA ARG A 132 -7.70 19.54 8.07
C ARG A 132 -7.25 20.42 6.91
N ILE A 133 -7.22 21.74 7.12
CA ILE A 133 -6.78 22.69 6.08
C ILE A 133 -5.32 22.44 5.72
N ARG A 134 -4.44 22.30 6.72
CA ARG A 134 -3.00 22.00 6.50
C ARG A 134 -2.80 20.75 5.66
N VAL A 135 -3.47 19.65 5.99
CA VAL A 135 -3.36 18.39 5.24
C VAL A 135 -3.92 18.54 3.83
N ALA A 136 -5.05 19.23 3.66
CA ALA A 136 -5.68 19.42 2.35
C ALA A 136 -4.82 20.23 1.37
N ILE A 137 -3.97 21.15 1.87
CA ILE A 137 -2.99 21.87 1.06
C ILE A 137 -1.65 21.12 0.92
N GLY A 138 -1.59 19.85 1.33
CA GLY A 138 -0.41 18.99 1.16
C GLY A 138 0.67 19.15 2.23
N ARG A 139 0.40 19.77 3.39
CA ARG A 139 1.37 19.78 4.49
C ARG A 139 1.53 18.37 5.10
N PRO A 140 2.75 18.00 5.52
CA PRO A 140 3.01 16.69 6.08
C PRO A 140 2.24 16.48 7.39
N PHE A 141 1.88 15.23 7.65
CA PHE A 141 1.24 14.79 8.89
C PHE A 141 1.64 13.35 9.20
N TRP A 142 1.62 12.99 10.49
CA TRP A 142 1.85 11.63 10.95
C TRP A 142 0.56 11.04 11.51
N CYS A 143 0.21 9.82 11.10
CA CYS A 143 -1.00 9.16 11.60
C CYS A 143 -0.76 8.48 12.96
N ARG A 144 -1.81 8.21 13.74
CA ARG A 144 -1.67 7.54 15.05
C ARG A 144 -1.42 6.02 14.98
N GLY A 145 -1.21 5.49 13.79
CA GLY A 145 -1.02 4.06 13.56
C GLY A 145 0.34 3.55 14.04
N PRO A 146 0.49 2.23 14.28
CA PRO A 146 1.81 1.65 14.47
C PRO A 146 2.64 1.86 13.21
N HIS A 147 3.71 2.64 13.36
CA HIS A 147 4.76 2.77 12.38
C HIS A 147 5.76 1.63 12.58
N ARG A 148 6.25 1.01 11.51
CA ARG A 148 7.31 0.01 11.68
C ARG A 148 8.58 0.75 12.12
N PRO A 149 9.27 0.29 13.18
CA PRO A 149 10.54 0.89 13.55
C PRO A 149 11.47 0.84 12.34
N ARG A 150 12.13 1.97 12.05
CA ARG A 150 13.15 2.04 11.02
C ARG A 150 14.24 1.03 11.44
N PRO A 151 14.63 0.05 10.61
CA PRO A 151 15.79 -0.78 10.92
C PRO A 151 16.97 0.18 11.10
N LEU A 152 17.55 0.20 12.31
CA LEU A 152 18.83 0.88 12.53
C LEU A 152 19.86 0.04 11.78
N VAL A 153 20.11 0.38 10.52
CA VAL A 153 21.28 -0.13 9.79
C VAL A 153 22.49 0.56 10.41
N PHE A 154 23.21 -0.18 11.25
CA PHE A 154 24.56 0.19 11.64
C PHE A 154 25.45 -0.04 10.41
N HIS A 155 25.99 1.04 9.87
CA HIS A 155 27.13 0.94 8.96
C HIS A 155 28.37 0.83 9.84
N ASP A 156 29.03 -0.32 9.78
CA ASP A 156 30.38 -0.53 10.33
C ASP A 156 31.42 0.13 9.43
#